data_AF-A0A3G9CX74-F1
#
_entry.id   AF-A0A3G9CX74-F1
#
_cell.length_a   1.000
_cell.length_b   1.000
_cell.length_c   1.000
_cell.angle_alpha   90.00
_cell.angle_beta   90.00
_cell.angle_gamma   90.00
#
_symmetry.space_group_name_H-M   'P 1'
#
loop_
_entity.id
_entity.type
_entity.pdbx_description
1 polymer ?
#
loop_
_entity_poly.entity_id
_entity_poly.type
_entity_poly.pdbx_seq_one_letter_code
_entity_poly.pdbx_strand_id
1 'polypeptide(L)'
;MTDCDLCGRALPTVIPVKTFPPLLKFAYPEGVWKGLCAICLDSAQKTYISIDKEELSCRRSKCALCGRKGRVYPVELQVPDFSKGIVKKEANVCTICLKGINEAYIKFKREQIEQAHEEGRIHGHEHVHEH
;
A
#
# COMPACT_ATOMS: atom_id res chain seq x y z
N MET A 1 7.62 16.16 -1.59
CA MET A 1 7.82 14.88 -0.88
C MET A 1 6.56 14.59 -0.08
N THR A 2 6.13 13.33 -0.07
CA THR A 2 4.93 12.88 0.65
C THR A 2 5.31 11.70 1.55
N ASP A 3 4.72 11.64 2.73
CA ASP A 3 4.98 10.56 3.68
C ASP A 3 4.06 9.36 3.42
N CYS A 4 4.60 8.16 3.63
CA CYS A 4 3.78 6.95 3.67
C CYS A 4 2.86 6.98 4.90
N ASP A 5 1.55 6.92 4.69
CA ASP A 5 0.53 6.95 5.76
C ASP A 5 0.57 5.73 6.72
N LEU A 6 1.38 4.70 6.43
CA LEU A 6 1.60 3.56 7.33
C LEU A 6 2.93 3.63 8.08
N CYS A 7 4.05 3.72 7.36
CA CYS A 7 5.39 3.67 7.98
C CYS A 7 6.02 5.04 8.26
N GLY A 8 5.44 6.13 7.76
CA GLY A 8 5.96 7.50 7.91
C GLY A 8 7.20 7.80 7.07
N ARG A 9 7.62 6.89 6.16
CA ARG A 9 8.77 7.15 5.28
C ARG A 9 8.42 8.23 4.26
N ALA A 10 9.23 9.29 4.22
CA ALA A 10 9.15 10.33 3.20
C ALA A 10 9.67 9.83 1.85
N LEU A 11 8.87 9.98 0.80
CA LEU A 11 9.18 9.52 -0.55
C LEU A 11 8.83 10.59 -1.59
N PRO A 12 9.48 10.57 -2.77
CA PRO A 12 9.10 11.44 -3.88
C PRO A 12 7.71 11.08 -4.42
N THR A 13 7.39 9.78 -4.47
CA THR A 13 6.12 9.25 -4.96
C THR A 13 5.56 8.21 -3.98
N VAL A 14 4.23 8.19 -3.88
CA VAL A 14 3.46 7.25 -3.08
C VAL A 14 2.32 6.70 -3.91
N ILE A 15 1.87 5.49 -3.58
CA ILE A 15 0.82 4.78 -4.28
C ILE A 15 -0.51 5.17 -3.64
N PRO A 16 -1.44 5.78 -4.39
CA PRO A 16 -2.69 6.27 -3.83
C PRO A 16 -3.64 5.13 -3.49
N VAL A 17 -4.14 5.13 -2.27
CA VAL A 17 -5.12 4.19 -1.72
C VAL A 17 -6.34 4.98 -1.27
N LYS A 18 -7.52 4.60 -1.76
CA LYS A 18 -8.79 5.25 -1.39
C LYS A 18 -9.25 4.74 -0.02
N THR A 19 -9.58 5.65 0.89
CA THR A 19 -10.04 5.32 2.24
C THR A 19 -11.28 6.13 2.63
N PHE A 20 -12.04 5.66 3.61
CA PHE A 20 -13.29 6.30 4.03
C PHE A 20 -13.28 6.61 5.54
N PRO A 21 -12.64 7.72 5.96
CA PRO A 21 -12.58 8.12 7.35
C PRO A 21 -13.98 8.55 7.85
N PRO A 22 -14.49 7.98 8.96
CA PRO A 22 -15.82 8.32 9.46
C PRO A 22 -15.99 9.80 9.78
N LEU A 23 -14.93 10.46 10.29
CA LEU A 23 -14.94 11.88 10.65
C LEU A 23 -15.05 12.81 9.43
N LEU A 24 -14.70 12.31 8.24
CA LEU A 24 -14.69 13.09 7.01
C LEU A 24 -15.86 12.75 6.08
N LYS A 25 -16.78 11.86 6.49
CA LYS A 25 -17.86 11.34 5.63
C LYS A 25 -18.73 12.44 5.02
N PHE A 26 -19.01 13.51 5.78
CA PHE A 26 -19.85 14.61 5.31
C PHE A 26 -19.15 15.53 4.31
N ALA A 27 -17.86 15.83 4.54
CA ALA A 27 -17.08 16.70 3.67
C ALA A 27 -16.53 15.96 2.43
N TYR A 28 -16.26 14.66 2.58
CA TYR A 28 -15.67 13.80 1.55
C TYR A 28 -16.45 12.48 1.46
N PRO A 29 -17.67 12.50 0.89
CA PRO A 29 -18.51 11.31 0.75
C PRO A 29 -17.85 10.25 -0.14
N GLU A 30 -17.10 10.70 -1.14
CA GLU A 30 -16.31 9.86 -2.03
C GLU A 30 -15.05 9.30 -1.36
N GLY A 31 -14.76 9.61 -0.10
CA GLY A 31 -13.55 9.19 0.59
C GLY A 31 -12.34 10.08 0.31
N VAL A 32 -11.20 9.73 0.91
CA VAL A 32 -9.94 10.47 0.83
C VAL A 32 -8.81 9.57 0.37
N TRP A 33 -7.86 10.15 -0.35
CA TRP A 33 -6.66 9.46 -0.80
C TRP A 33 -5.60 9.44 0.30
N LYS A 34 -4.99 8.27 0.47
CA LYS A 34 -3.84 8.00 1.35
C LYS A 34 -2.69 7.52 0.49
N GLY A 35 -1.46 7.88 0.84
CA GLY A 35 -0.26 7.50 0.09
C GLY A 35 0.49 6.38 0.81
N LEU A 36 0.70 5.25 0.15
CA LEU A 36 1.52 4.16 0.67
C LEU A 36 2.81 3.99 -0.13
N CYS A 37 3.90 3.63 0.55
CA CYS A 37 5.08 3.13 -0.15
C CYS A 37 4.84 1.71 -0.67
N ALA A 38 5.59 1.29 -1.70
CA ALA A 38 5.47 -0.05 -2.28
C ALA A 38 5.62 -1.17 -1.23
N ILE A 39 6.54 -1.00 -0.27
CA ILE A 39 6.77 -2.00 0.80
C ILE A 39 5.53 -2.15 1.69
N CYS A 40 4.93 -1.03 2.12
CA CYS A 40 3.73 -1.07 2.95
C CYS A 40 2.51 -1.57 2.18
N LEU A 41 2.41 -1.26 0.89
CA LEU A 41 1.36 -1.80 0.01
C LEU A 41 1.47 -3.33 -0.08
N ASP A 42 2.66 -3.85 -0.37
CA ASP A 42 2.92 -5.29 -0.47
C ASP A 42 2.64 -6.01 0.86
N SER A 43 3.13 -5.46 2.00
CA SER A 43 2.84 -6.04 3.33
C SER A 43 1.34 -6.08 3.65
N ALA A 44 0.63 -4.99 3.40
CA ALA A 44 -0.80 -4.92 3.70
C ALA A 44 -1.63 -5.80 2.76
N GLN A 45 -1.21 -5.97 1.50
CA GLN A 45 -1.85 -6.88 0.56
C GLN A 45 -1.67 -8.34 0.98
N LYS A 46 -0.49 -8.74 1.48
CA LYS A 46 -0.28 -10.06 2.08
C LYS A 46 -1.21 -10.29 3.27
N THR A 47 -1.36 -9.29 4.15
CA THR A 47 -2.34 -9.34 5.25
C THR A 47 -3.75 -9.57 4.72
N TYR A 48 -4.18 -8.88 3.65
CA TYR A 48 -5.50 -9.09 3.05
C TYR A 48 -5.71 -10.53 2.59
N ILE A 49 -4.76 -11.12 1.86
CA ILE A 49 -4.85 -12.53 1.40
C ILE A 49 -4.94 -13.50 2.60
N SER A 50 -4.15 -13.28 3.64
CA SER A 50 -4.12 -14.19 4.79
C SER A 50 -5.38 -14.09 5.68
N ILE A 51 -6.22 -13.06 5.53
CA ILE A 51 -7.53 -13.01 6.18
C ILE A 51 -8.44 -14.11 5.64
N ASP A 52 -8.47 -14.28 4.32
CA ASP A 52 -9.35 -15.25 3.65
C ASP A 52 -8.93 -16.70 3.94
N LYS A 53 -7.66 -16.91 4.32
CA LYS A 53 -7.11 -18.21 4.73
C LYS A 53 -7.31 -18.52 6.22
N GLU A 54 -7.97 -17.63 6.96
CA GLU A 54 -8.13 -17.71 8.43
C GLU A 54 -6.80 -17.80 9.22
N GLU A 55 -5.68 -17.44 8.58
CA GLU A 55 -4.34 -17.52 9.16
C GLU A 55 -4.06 -16.39 10.19
N LEU A 56 -4.92 -15.37 10.23
CA LEU A 56 -4.69 -14.15 11.01
C LEU A 56 -5.78 -13.90 12.05
N SER A 57 -5.34 -13.72 13.29
CA SER A 57 -6.20 -13.21 14.36
C SER A 57 -6.50 -11.73 14.17
N CYS A 58 -7.77 -11.37 14.35
CA CYS A 58 -8.20 -9.98 14.35
C CYS A 58 -8.14 -9.37 15.75
N ARG A 59 -7.92 -8.05 15.83
CA ARG A 59 -7.94 -7.26 17.07
C ARG A 59 -9.10 -6.27 17.03
N ARG A 60 -9.50 -5.75 18.19
CA ARG A 60 -10.38 -4.58 18.28
C ARG A 60 -9.54 -3.34 18.56
N SER A 61 -9.36 -2.48 17.57
CA SER A 61 -8.61 -1.22 17.72
C SER A 61 -9.02 -0.20 16.65
N LYS A 62 -8.34 0.95 16.63
CA LYS A 62 -8.51 2.00 15.62
C LYS A 62 -7.72 1.64 14.36
N CYS A 63 -8.35 1.74 13.19
CA CYS A 63 -7.70 1.60 11.90
C CYS A 63 -6.70 2.76 11.69
N ALA A 64 -5.46 2.44 11.34
CA ALA A 64 -4.40 3.40 11.09
C ALA A 64 -4.70 4.35 9.91
N LEU A 65 -5.43 3.86 8.89
CA LEU A 65 -5.68 4.63 7.67
C LEU A 65 -6.95 5.50 7.73
N CYS A 66 -8.08 4.92 8.13
CA CYS A 66 -9.36 5.64 8.15
C CYS A 66 -9.81 6.07 9.54
N GLY A 67 -9.11 5.66 10.61
CA GLY A 67 -9.46 6.02 11.98
C GLY A 67 -10.74 5.36 12.52
N ARG A 68 -11.41 4.48 11.77
CA ARG A 68 -12.56 3.71 12.26
C ARG A 68 -12.14 2.77 13.39
N LYS A 69 -12.88 2.76 14.50
CA LYS A 69 -12.73 1.76 15.57
C LYS A 69 -13.50 0.49 15.19
N GLY A 70 -12.91 -0.69 15.38
CA GLY A 70 -13.58 -1.96 15.09
C GLY A 70 -12.60 -3.12 14.93
N ARG A 71 -13.01 -4.13 14.15
CA ARG A 71 -12.15 -5.25 13.78
C ARG A 71 -11.04 -4.77 12.84
N VAL A 72 -9.81 -5.05 13.22
CA VAL A 72 -8.59 -4.66 12.50
C VAL A 72 -7.59 -5.81 12.51
N TYR A 73 -6.67 -5.79 11.56
CA TYR A 73 -5.66 -6.82 11.37
C TYR A 73 -4.27 -6.17 11.43
N PRO A 74 -3.31 -6.80 12.12
CA PRO A 74 -1.95 -6.29 12.20
C PRO A 74 -1.24 -6.46 10.85
N VAL A 75 -0.76 -5.34 10.31
CA VAL A 75 0.12 -5.31 9.14
C VAL A 75 1.55 -5.10 9.64
N GLU A 76 2.46 -6.01 9.29
CA GLU A 76 3.89 -5.85 9.60
C GLU A 76 4.51 -4.76 8.70
N LEU A 77 5.07 -3.75 9.35
CA LEU A 77 5.74 -2.61 8.73
C LEU A 77 7.24 -2.68 8.97
N GLN A 78 8.01 -2.30 7.94
CA GLN A 78 9.45 -2.08 8.04
C GLN A 78 9.71 -0.58 8.06
N VAL A 79 10.14 -0.06 9.21
CA VAL A 79 10.41 1.38 9.41
C VAL A 79 11.92 1.59 9.53
N PRO A 80 12.53 2.41 8.67
CA PRO A 80 13.94 2.75 8.82
C PRO A 80 14.14 3.65 10.05
N ASP A 81 15.17 3.31 10.83
CA ASP A 81 15.61 3.97 12.05
C ASP A 81 17.11 4.23 11.93
N PHE A 82 17.54 5.45 12.22
CA PHE A 82 18.94 5.87 12.06
C PHE A 82 19.91 5.07 12.95
N SER A 83 19.47 4.62 14.12
CA SER A 83 20.32 3.93 15.10
C SER A 83 20.23 2.41 15.01
N LYS A 84 19.07 1.88 14.62
CA LYS A 84 18.75 0.45 14.67
C LYS A 84 18.59 -0.19 13.29
N GLY A 85 18.78 0.56 12.20
CA GLY A 85 18.57 0.06 10.85
C GLY A 85 17.08 -0.09 10.55
N ILE A 86 16.60 -1.31 10.29
CA ILE A 86 15.17 -1.54 9.99
C ILE A 86 14.49 -2.08 11.25
N VAL A 87 13.50 -1.33 11.74
CA VAL A 87 12.66 -1.74 12.89
C VAL A 87 11.32 -2.25 12.40
N LYS A 88 10.94 -3.45 12.86
CA LYS A 88 9.61 -4.01 12.63
C LYS A 88 8.58 -3.34 13.55
N LYS A 89 7.47 -2.88 12.99
CA LYS A 89 6.32 -2.34 13.72
C LYS A 89 5.04 -2.95 13.18
N GLU A 90 3.94 -2.83 13.93
CA GLU A 90 2.62 -3.23 13.45
C GLU A 90 1.71 -2.01 13.29
N ALA A 91 0.94 -1.98 12.20
CA ALA A 91 -0.19 -1.06 12.06
C ALA A 91 -1.49 -1.85 11.96
N ASN A 92 -2.50 -1.41 12.72
CA ASN A 92 -3.82 -2.04 12.71
C ASN A 92 -4.65 -1.49 11.54
N VAL A 93 -5.05 -2.32 10.59
CA VAL A 93 -5.84 -1.90 9.41
C VAL A 93 -7.16 -2.65 9.34
N CYS A 94 -8.27 -1.97 9.08
CA CYS A 94 -9.57 -2.60 8.93
C CYS A 94 -9.74 -3.26 7.55
N THR A 95 -10.63 -4.25 7.44
CA THR A 95 -10.93 -4.97 6.19
C THR A 95 -11.30 -4.06 5.02
N ILE A 96 -12.04 -2.98 5.26
CA ILE A 96 -12.41 -2.03 4.19
C ILE A 96 -11.17 -1.35 3.61
N CYS A 97 -10.22 -0.93 4.46
CA CYS A 97 -8.97 -0.34 3.98
C CYS A 97 -8.07 -1.39 3.33
N LEU A 98 -8.00 -2.61 3.86
CA LEU A 98 -7.25 -3.70 3.24
C LEU A 98 -7.78 -4.07 1.85
N LYS A 99 -9.11 -4.02 1.64
CA LYS A 99 -9.71 -4.19 0.31
C LYS A 99 -9.26 -3.10 -0.66
N GLY A 100 -9.31 -1.83 -0.24
CA GLY A 100 -8.83 -0.71 -1.06
C GLY A 100 -7.32 -0.79 -1.37
N ILE A 101 -6.52 -1.30 -0.42
CA ILE A 101 -5.10 -1.61 -0.64
C ILE A 101 -4.93 -2.70 -1.70
N ASN A 102 -5.72 -3.78 -1.65
CA ASN A 102 -5.64 -4.85 -2.64
C ASN A 102 -5.99 -4.34 -4.06
N GLU A 103 -7.02 -3.51 -4.18
CA GLU A 103 -7.37 -2.84 -5.45
C GLU A 103 -6.21 -1.96 -5.96
N ALA A 104 -5.62 -1.14 -5.09
CA ALA A 104 -4.49 -0.29 -5.44
C ALA A 104 -3.24 -1.11 -5.81
N TYR A 105 -2.99 -2.23 -5.13
CA TYR A 105 -1.89 -3.15 -5.43
C TYR A 105 -2.03 -3.77 -6.82
N ILE A 106 -3.21 -4.27 -7.17
CA ILE A 106 -3.46 -4.87 -8.48
C ILE A 106 -3.23 -3.83 -9.58
N LYS A 107 -3.75 -2.61 -9.39
CA LYS A 107 -3.53 -1.50 -10.32
C LYS A 107 -2.04 -1.16 -10.45
N PHE A 108 -1.35 -0.98 -9.33
CA PHE A 108 0.08 -0.64 -9.31
C PHE A 108 0.94 -1.70 -10.02
N LYS A 109 0.73 -3.00 -9.75
CA LYS A 109 1.50 -4.06 -10.42
C LYS A 109 1.20 -4.12 -11.93
N ARG A 110 -0.03 -3.85 -12.35
CA ARG A 110 -0.38 -3.75 -13.78
C ARG A 110 0.39 -2.61 -14.45
N GLU A 111 0.37 -1.42 -13.86
CA GLU A 111 1.07 -0.25 -14.40
C GLU A 111 2.59 -0.48 -14.50
N GLN A 112 3.20 -1.14 -13.51
CA GLN A 112 4.62 -1.51 -13.56
C GLN A 112 4.94 -2.47 -14.73
N ILE A 113 4.05 -3.41 -15.05
CA ILE A 113 4.24 -4.34 -16.17
C ILE A 113 4.10 -3.60 -17.50
N GLU A 114 3.10 -2.72 -17.63
CA GLU A 114 2.88 -1.91 -18.83
C GLU A 114 4.07 -0.97 -19.10
N GLN A 115 4.60 -0.32 -18.06
CA GLN A 115 5.79 0.51 -18.17
C GLN A 115 7.03 -0.28 -18.57
N ALA A 116 7.28 -1.44 -17.94
CA ALA A 116 8.40 -2.29 -18.30
C ALA A 116 8.31 -2.82 -19.75
N HIS A 117 7.09 -3.08 -20.24
CA HIS A 117 6.86 -3.50 -21.63
C HIS A 117 7.11 -2.34 -22.62
N GLU A 118 6.70 -1.12 -22.29
CA GLU A 118 6.97 0.06 -23.10
C GLU A 118 8.48 0.37 -23.12
N GLU A 119 9.15 0.35 -21.97
CA GLU A 119 10.60 0.52 -21.84
C GLU A 119 11.40 -0.57 -22.59
N GLY A 120 10.92 -1.82 -22.57
CA GLY A 120 11.50 -2.91 -23.37
C GLY A 120 11.33 -2.69 -24.88
N ARG A 121 10.25 -2.03 -25.32
CA ARG A 121 9.99 -1.72 -26.73
C ARG A 121 10.93 -0.64 -27.28
N ILE A 122 11.23 0.38 -26.49
CA ILE A 122 12.17 1.46 -26.91
C ILE A 122 13.63 0.99 -26.96
N HIS A 123 14.04 0.00 -26.17
CA HIS A 123 15.43 -0.50 -26.14
C HIS A 123 15.68 -1.69 -27.09
N GLY A 124 14.64 -2.23 -27.75
CA GLY A 124 14.72 -3.39 -28.64
C GLY A 124 15.06 -3.08 -30.10
N HIS A 125 15.40 -1.84 -30.46
CA HIS A 125 15.63 -1.42 -31.85
C HIS A 125 17.04 -0.86 -32.09
N GLU A 126 18.07 -1.59 -31.67
CA GLU A 126 19.41 -1.49 -32.26
C GLU A 126 19.94 -2.91 -32.41
N HIS A 127 20.75 -3.16 -33.45
CA HIS A 127 21.24 -4.44 -33.97
C HIS A 127 20.43 -5.02 -35.14
N VAL A 128 20.26 -4.22 -36.20
CA VAL A 128 20.34 -4.76 -37.56
C VAL A 128 21.84 -4.77 -37.91
N HIS A 129 22.48 -5.93 -37.79
CA HIS A 129 23.80 -6.14 -38.39
C HIS A 129 23.59 -6.31 -39.91
N GLU A 130 24.09 -5.35 -40.70
CA GLU A 130 24.39 -5.57 -42.11
C GLU A 130 25.53 -6.59 -42.21
N HIS A 131 25.34 -7.66 -42.99
CA HIS A 131 26.40 -8.37 -43.70
C HIS A 131 25.83 -9.23 -44.84
#